data_AF-A0A931WZV9-F1
#
_entry.id   AF-A0A931WZV9-F1
#
_cell.length_a   1.000
_cell.length_b   1.000
_cell.length_c   1.000
_cell.angle_alpha   90.00
_cell.angle_beta   90.00
_cell.angle_gamma   90.00
#
_symmetry.space_group_name_H-M   'P 1'
#
loop_
_entity.id
_entity.type
_entity.pdbx_description
1 polymer ?
#
loop_
_entity_poly.entity_id
_entity_poly.type
_entity_poly.pdbx_seq_one_letter_code
_entity_poly.pdbx_strand_id
1 'polypeptide(L)'
;MTEEIVQQKDAGIPKRTIFISIGVMVFLVLLHITGGSSFWGARGGALSASGALGTGAQNSPFGQMSLEAQSVYVYDLVLRQELFSKHADRRLPLASLAKLMTALIVRQQLDGEQMRYARTGMTGF
;
A
#
# COMPACT_ATOMS: atom_id res chain seq x y z
N MET A 1 58.04 -56.95 14.87
CA MET A 1 57.08 -58.06 14.80
C MET A 1 55.77 -57.50 15.34
N THR A 2 55.08 -56.70 14.52
CA THR A 2 53.90 -57.09 13.71
C THR A 2 52.72 -57.37 14.60
N GLU A 3 51.72 -56.46 14.60
CA GLU A 3 50.28 -56.71 14.70
C GLU A 3 49.57 -55.43 15.14
N GLU A 4 49.34 -54.48 14.22
CA GLU A 4 48.23 -53.52 14.38
C GLU A 4 47.79 -52.98 13.01
N ILE A 5 47.42 -53.89 12.10
CA ILE A 5 46.66 -53.53 10.89
C ILE A 5 45.44 -54.44 10.83
N VAL A 6 44.51 -54.32 11.78
CA VAL A 6 43.18 -54.95 11.60
C VAL A 6 42.10 -54.12 12.28
N GLN A 7 41.26 -53.49 11.44
CA GLN A 7 39.83 -53.24 11.59
C GLN A 7 39.43 -51.79 11.27
N GLN A 8 39.53 -51.43 9.99
CA GLN A 8 38.54 -50.53 9.41
C GLN A 8 37.29 -51.37 9.11
N LYS A 9 36.56 -51.74 10.17
CA LYS A 9 35.30 -52.47 10.08
C LYS A 9 34.25 -51.51 9.55
N ASP A 10 33.78 -51.82 8.36
CA ASP A 10 32.70 -51.16 7.63
C ASP A 10 31.67 -50.52 8.57
N ALA A 11 31.76 -49.20 8.71
CA ALA A 11 30.72 -48.40 9.35
C ALA A 11 29.53 -48.35 8.38
N GLY A 12 28.82 -49.47 8.25
CA GLY A 12 27.61 -49.59 7.46
C GLY A 12 26.58 -48.59 7.96
N ILE A 13 26.27 -47.59 7.15
CA ILE A 13 25.31 -46.55 7.49
C ILE A 13 23.96 -47.23 7.79
N PRO A 14 23.38 -47.03 8.99
CA PRO A 14 22.14 -47.69 9.35
C PRO A 14 21.03 -47.25 8.41
N LYS A 15 20.24 -48.20 7.89
CA LYS A 15 19.20 -47.95 6.86
C LYS A 15 18.21 -46.83 7.25
N ARG A 16 17.95 -46.62 8.54
CA ARG A 16 17.11 -45.50 9.03
C ARG A 16 17.71 -44.13 8.75
N THR A 17 19.04 -43.98 8.83
CA THR A 17 19.74 -42.73 8.50
C THR A 17 19.72 -42.45 7.00
N ILE A 18 19.71 -43.49 6.16
CA ILE A 18 19.56 -43.37 4.70
C ILE A 18 18.16 -42.85 4.33
N PHE A 19 17.10 -43.37 4.95
CA PHE A 19 15.75 -42.87 4.68
C PHE A 19 15.55 -41.42 5.14
N ILE A 20 16.15 -41.05 6.28
CA ILE A 20 16.11 -39.66 6.78
C ILE A 20 16.91 -38.73 5.86
N SER A 21 18.10 -39.14 5.39
CA SER A 21 18.91 -38.30 4.51
C SER A 21 18.25 -38.10 3.13
N ILE A 22 17.58 -39.13 2.60
CA ILE A 22 16.83 -39.04 1.35
C ILE A 22 15.64 -38.08 1.53
N GLY A 23 14.90 -38.19 2.64
CA GLY A 23 13.78 -37.30 2.94
C GLY A 23 14.20 -35.83 3.06
N VAL A 24 15.32 -35.55 3.75
CA VAL A 24 15.88 -34.19 3.88
C VAL A 24 16.37 -33.67 2.54
N MET A 25 17.02 -34.49 1.72
CA MET A 25 17.48 -34.09 0.40
C MET A 25 16.31 -33.72 -0.53
N VAL A 26 15.25 -34.53 -0.56
CA VAL A 26 14.05 -34.26 -1.37
C VAL A 26 13.36 -32.97 -0.93
N PHE A 27 13.29 -32.71 0.39
CA PHE A 27 12.72 -31.48 0.93
C PHE A 27 13.53 -30.23 0.53
N LEU A 28 14.87 -30.29 0.57
CA LEU A 28 15.73 -29.18 0.15
C LEU A 28 15.61 -28.87 -1.35
N VAL A 29 15.46 -29.91 -2.19
CA VAL A 29 15.25 -29.74 -3.64
C VAL A 29 13.89 -29.10 -3.93
N LEU A 30 12.83 -29.53 -3.25
CA LEU A 30 11.49 -28.94 -3.39
C LEU A 30 11.45 -27.47 -2.95
N LEU A 31 12.24 -27.11 -1.92
CA LEU A 31 12.39 -25.72 -1.46
C LEU A 31 13.05 -24.84 -2.53
N HIS A 32 14.06 -25.35 -3.23
CA HIS A 32 14.75 -24.60 -4.30
C HIS A 32 13.89 -24.41 -5.55
N ILE A 33 13.06 -25.40 -5.92
CA ILE A 33 12.19 -25.31 -7.10
C ILE A 33 11.00 -24.37 -6.85
N THR A 34 10.43 -24.36 -5.63
CA THR A 34 9.18 -23.64 -5.35
C THR A 34 9.39 -22.26 -4.73
N GLY A 35 10.50 -22.02 -4.02
CA GLY A 35 10.76 -20.76 -3.31
C GLY A 35 12.12 -20.09 -3.60
N GLY A 36 12.94 -20.65 -4.49
CA GLY A 36 14.36 -20.27 -4.62
C GLY A 36 14.75 -19.34 -5.77
N SER A 37 13.88 -19.07 -6.76
CA SER A 37 14.28 -18.27 -7.93
C SER A 37 14.32 -16.76 -7.70
N SER A 38 13.85 -16.28 -6.55
CA SER A 38 13.77 -14.83 -6.26
C SER A 38 14.99 -14.26 -5.52
N PHE A 39 16.01 -15.06 -5.19
CA PHE A 39 17.16 -14.59 -4.39
C PHE A 39 18.51 -14.50 -5.13
N TRP A 40 18.64 -15.03 -6.36
CA TRP A 40 19.91 -15.00 -7.12
C TRP A 40 19.87 -14.08 -8.37
N GLY A 41 19.01 -13.08 -8.39
CA GLY A 41 18.77 -12.24 -9.58
C GLY A 41 19.45 -10.88 -9.61
N ALA A 42 20.38 -10.57 -8.70
CA ALA A 42 20.99 -9.24 -8.60
C ALA A 42 22.51 -9.29 -8.76
N ARG A 43 23.00 -9.42 -10.01
CA ARG A 43 24.36 -9.01 -10.40
C ARG A 43 24.53 -8.95 -11.93
N GLY A 44 24.67 -7.72 -12.46
CA GLY A 44 25.36 -7.44 -13.73
C GLY A 44 24.42 -7.15 -14.91
N GLY A 45 24.35 -5.89 -15.32
CA GLY A 45 23.38 -5.38 -16.29
C GLY A 45 23.73 -5.59 -17.77
N ALA A 46 22.70 -5.49 -18.59
CA ALA A 46 22.78 -5.10 -19.99
C ALA A 46 22.01 -3.78 -20.16
N LEU A 47 22.75 -2.72 -20.53
CA LEU A 47 22.18 -1.47 -21.00
C LEU A 47 21.76 -1.65 -22.47
N SER A 48 20.51 -1.31 -22.80
CA SER A 48 20.14 -0.38 -23.89
C SER A 48 18.69 -0.59 -24.32
N ALA A 49 17.83 0.33 -23.93
CA ALA A 49 17.18 1.25 -24.86
C ALA A 49 16.31 2.22 -24.05
N SER A 50 16.60 3.50 -24.24
CA SER A 50 15.95 4.63 -23.60
C SER A 50 14.47 4.68 -23.97
N GLY A 51 13.66 4.08 -23.12
CA GLY A 51 12.31 4.53 -22.82
C GLY A 51 12.33 4.93 -21.36
N ALA A 52 13.04 6.02 -21.04
CA ALA A 52 12.96 6.65 -19.73
C ALA A 52 11.52 7.15 -19.54
N LEU A 53 10.62 6.25 -19.15
CA LEU A 53 9.62 6.58 -18.16
C LEU A 53 10.44 6.95 -16.94
N GLY A 54 10.79 8.23 -16.87
CA GLY A 54 11.32 8.82 -15.67
C GLY A 54 10.40 8.34 -14.58
N THR A 55 10.94 7.51 -13.69
CA THR A 55 10.58 7.58 -12.29
C THR A 55 10.88 9.01 -11.88
N GLY A 56 9.99 9.93 -12.25
CA GLY A 56 9.65 11.01 -11.37
C GLY A 56 9.31 10.28 -10.10
N ALA A 57 10.26 10.24 -9.17
CA ALA A 57 9.90 10.30 -7.77
C ALA A 57 8.84 11.39 -7.75
N GLN A 58 7.58 10.96 -7.75
CA GLN A 58 6.44 11.83 -7.60
C GLN A 58 6.71 12.43 -6.24
N ASN A 59 7.41 13.57 -6.23
CA ASN A 59 7.45 14.47 -5.11
C ASN A 59 6.01 14.90 -4.97
N SER A 60 5.22 14.04 -4.30
CA SER A 60 3.89 14.39 -3.86
C SER A 60 4.11 15.67 -3.09
N PRO A 61 3.49 16.79 -3.50
CA PRO A 61 3.73 18.08 -2.86
C PRO A 61 3.44 18.02 -1.35
N PHE A 62 2.68 17.01 -0.92
CA PHE A 62 2.25 16.74 0.44
C PHE A 62 3.23 15.87 1.27
N GLY A 63 4.28 15.30 0.66
CA GLY A 63 5.16 14.32 1.32
C GLY A 63 6.05 14.86 2.44
N GLN A 64 6.26 16.18 2.51
CA GLN A 64 7.10 16.85 3.52
C GLN A 64 6.34 17.89 4.36
N MET A 65 5.01 17.95 4.26
CA MET A 65 4.22 18.94 5.00
C MET A 65 3.97 18.48 6.44
N SER A 66 4.38 19.30 7.41
CA SER A 66 3.90 19.17 8.79
C SER A 66 2.53 19.82 8.89
N LEU A 67 1.48 19.00 8.96
CA LEU A 67 0.09 19.44 9.03
C LEU A 67 -0.44 19.34 10.46
N GLU A 68 -0.82 20.47 11.06
CA GLU A 68 -1.47 20.54 12.37
C GLU A 68 -2.87 19.89 12.37
N ALA A 69 -3.54 19.88 11.22
CA ALA A 69 -4.87 19.33 11.06
C ALA A 69 -4.93 17.83 11.46
N GLN A 70 -5.98 17.47 12.21
CA GLN A 70 -6.21 16.11 12.70
C GLN A 70 -6.65 15.14 11.59
N SER A 71 -7.23 15.67 10.52
CA SER A 71 -7.63 14.95 9.31
C SER A 71 -7.55 15.90 8.09
N VAL A 72 -7.15 15.38 6.94
CA VAL A 72 -7.00 16.12 5.67
C VAL A 72 -7.39 15.23 4.50
N TYR A 73 -8.06 15.81 3.50
CA TYR A 73 -8.41 15.15 2.25
C TYR A 73 -8.23 16.12 1.08
N VAL A 74 -7.49 15.70 0.04
CA VAL A 74 -7.27 16.48 -1.19
C VAL A 74 -7.71 15.61 -2.36
N TYR A 75 -8.66 16.14 -3.13
CA TYR A 75 -9.29 15.42 -4.23
C TYR A 75 -9.26 16.26 -5.50
N ASP A 76 -8.86 15.64 -6.60
CA ASP A 76 -8.92 16.23 -7.93
C ASP A 76 -10.31 16.03 -8.52
N LEU A 77 -11.04 17.12 -8.75
CA LEU A 77 -12.40 17.08 -9.32
C LEU A 77 -12.42 16.78 -10.83
N VAL A 78 -11.32 17.04 -11.55
CA VAL A 78 -11.19 16.81 -12.99
C VAL A 78 -10.83 15.35 -13.26
N LEU A 79 -9.76 14.88 -12.60
CA LEU A 79 -9.30 13.50 -12.73
C LEU A 79 -10.08 12.51 -11.86
N ARG A 80 -10.95 13.01 -10.97
CA ARG A 80 -11.77 12.22 -10.05
C ARG A 80 -10.95 11.25 -9.21
N GLN A 81 -9.82 11.71 -8.71
CA GLN A 81 -8.90 10.89 -7.93
C GLN A 81 -8.47 11.61 -6.65
N GLU A 82 -8.16 10.81 -5.64
CA GLU A 82 -7.50 11.29 -4.44
C GLU A 82 -6.04 11.66 -4.75
N LEU A 83 -5.61 12.84 -4.31
CA LEU A 83 -4.22 13.30 -4.42
C LEU A 83 -3.45 13.12 -3.11
N PHE A 84 -4.15 13.25 -1.97
CA PHE A 84 -3.58 13.09 -0.65
C PHE A 84 -4.67 12.92 0.42
N SER A 85 -4.41 12.06 1.40
CA SER A 85 -5.24 11.95 2.58
C SER A 85 -4.42 11.72 3.86
N LYS A 86 -4.96 12.22 4.96
CA LYS A 86 -4.48 11.97 6.32
C LYS A 86 -5.71 11.71 7.19
N HIS A 87 -5.90 10.47 7.64
CA HIS A 87 -7.04 10.07 8.48
C HIS A 87 -8.42 10.48 7.91
N ALA A 88 -8.66 10.26 6.61
CA ALA A 88 -9.89 10.69 5.93
C ALA A 88 -11.18 10.09 6.51
N ASP A 89 -11.13 8.84 6.97
CA ASP A 89 -12.30 8.13 7.52
C ASP A 89 -12.63 8.51 8.97
N ARG A 90 -11.82 9.39 9.57
CA ARG A 90 -12.00 9.81 10.96
C ARG A 90 -13.20 10.75 11.07
N ARG A 91 -14.17 10.37 11.88
CA ARG A 91 -15.33 11.23 12.19
C ARG A 91 -14.88 12.40 13.08
N LEU A 92 -15.05 13.62 12.59
CA LEU A 92 -14.76 14.86 13.31
C LEU A 92 -15.96 15.83 13.27
N PRO A 93 -16.12 16.72 14.26
CA PRO A 93 -17.16 17.75 14.23
C PRO A 93 -16.97 18.68 13.01
N LEU A 94 -17.98 18.76 12.14
CA LEU A 94 -17.91 19.54 10.90
C LEU A 94 -17.99 21.06 11.12
N ALA A 95 -18.49 21.49 12.27
CA ALA A 95 -18.72 22.90 12.59
C ALA A 95 -19.40 23.66 11.44
N SER A 96 -18.83 24.77 10.98
CA SER A 96 -19.39 25.58 9.90
C SER A 96 -19.39 24.90 8.52
N LEU A 97 -18.69 23.78 8.30
CA LEU A 97 -18.77 23.03 7.04
C LEU A 97 -20.18 22.50 6.79
N ALA A 98 -20.98 22.27 7.83
CA ALA A 98 -22.39 21.88 7.69
C ALA A 98 -23.22 22.90 6.89
N LYS A 99 -22.81 24.19 6.87
CA LYS A 99 -23.48 25.24 6.08
C LYS A 99 -23.41 24.97 4.58
N LEU A 100 -22.42 24.21 4.10
CA LEU A 100 -22.33 23.82 2.68
C LEU A 100 -23.47 22.90 2.27
N MET A 101 -23.85 21.95 3.14
CA MET A 101 -25.03 21.11 2.90
C MET A 101 -26.31 21.94 2.90
N THR A 102 -26.45 22.91 3.82
CA THR A 102 -27.58 23.84 3.82
C THR A 102 -27.62 24.67 2.54
N ALA A 103 -26.49 25.23 2.10
CA ALA A 103 -26.41 26.00 0.86
C ALA A 103 -26.76 25.16 -0.36
N LEU A 104 -26.32 23.89 -0.39
CA LEU A 104 -26.68 22.94 -1.43
C LEU A 104 -28.20 22.70 -1.47
N ILE A 105 -28.84 22.46 -0.33
CA ILE A 105 -30.29 22.26 -0.22
C ILE A 105 -31.04 23.52 -0.65
N VAL A 106 -30.63 24.68 -0.15
CA VAL A 106 -31.24 25.96 -0.52
C VAL A 106 -31.14 26.19 -2.02
N ARG A 107 -29.97 25.97 -2.62
CA ARG A 107 -29.80 26.08 -4.08
C ARG A 107 -30.75 25.13 -4.82
N GLN A 108 -30.82 23.87 -4.43
CA GLN A 108 -31.71 22.89 -5.05
C GLN A 108 -33.19 23.30 -4.97
N GLN A 109 -33.60 23.93 -3.86
CA GLN A 109 -34.96 24.44 -3.69
C GLN A 109 -35.21 25.71 -4.50
N LEU A 110 -34.22 26.61 -4.59
CA LEU A 110 -34.30 27.87 -5.34
C LEU A 110 -34.37 27.66 -6.85
N ASP A 111 -33.68 26.64 -7.37
CA ASP A 111 -33.79 26.23 -8.76
C ASP A 111 -35.21 25.68 -9.06
N GLY A 112 -35.99 25.31 -8.03
CA GLY A 112 -37.36 24.79 -8.11
C GLY A 112 -38.48 25.80 -7.81
N GLU A 113 -38.29 26.77 -6.91
CA GLU A 113 -39.18 27.90 -6.65
C GLU A 113 -38.46 29.04 -5.91
N GLN A 114 -38.78 30.28 -6.26
CA GLN A 114 -38.11 31.46 -5.72
C GLN A 114 -38.41 31.68 -4.23
N MET A 115 -37.37 31.78 -3.41
CA MET A 115 -37.48 32.41 -2.09
C MET A 115 -37.78 33.91 -2.26
N ARG A 116 -39.06 34.28 -2.36
CA ARG A 116 -39.49 35.64 -2.02
C ARG A 116 -39.26 35.80 -0.53
N TYR A 117 -38.16 36.44 -0.16
CA TYR A 117 -38.04 37.02 1.18
C TYR A 117 -39.22 37.97 1.36
N ALA A 118 -40.15 37.61 2.23
CA ALA A 118 -41.24 38.48 2.63
C ALA A 118 -40.64 39.67 3.40
N ARG A 119 -40.21 40.71 2.67
CA ARG A 119 -40.16 42.07 3.21
C ARG A 119 -41.61 42.56 3.29
N THR A 120 -42.38 42.00 4.23
CA THR A 120 -43.71 42.48 4.56
C THR A 120 -43.57 43.51 5.67
N GLY A 121 -43.78 44.78 5.32
CA GLY A 121 -44.28 45.83 6.19
C GLY A 121 -43.52 46.13 7.48
N MET A 122 -42.48 46.97 7.38
CA MET A 122 -42.13 47.91 8.46
C MET A 122 -42.15 49.33 7.88
N THR A 123 -43.30 49.68 7.30
CA THR A 123 -43.70 51.07 7.04
C THR A 123 -45.17 51.16 7.45
N GLY A 124 -45.41 51.58 8.69
CA GLY A 124 -46.75 51.66 9.25
C GLY A 124 -46.72 52.23 10.66
N PHE A 125 -46.78 53.57 10.70
CA PHE A 125 -46.95 54.50 11.84
C PHE A 125 -45.71 54.85 12.67
#